data_AF-A0A9E4FEY3-F1
#
_entry.id   AF-A0A9E4FEY3-F1
#
_cell.length_a   1.000
_cell.length_b   1.000
_cell.length_c   1.000
_cell.angle_alpha   90.00
_cell.angle_beta   90.00
_cell.angle_gamma   90.00
#
_symmetry.space_group_name_H-M   'P 1'
#
loop_
_entity.id
_entity.type
_entity.pdbx_description
1 polymer ?
#
loop_
_entity_poly.entity_id
_entity_poly.type
_entity_poly.pdbx_seq_one_letter_code
_entity_poly.pdbx_strand_id
1 'polypeptide(L)'
;AESLKLRATWGQAFLAATLPELFGPVNTYTFFRFLDPLNPIENGGPFASIFPTTVLGGNPDLQPQTSETTTLGFEYRPENMPGLYLSLTWSETNFEDLIGSLSSAFGWPPVYAFENWQQFPDQIRRDADGVLTYVSMQSVNLSARTSEAVDLDVR
;
A
#
# COMPACT_ATOMS: atom_id res chain seq x y z
N ALA A 1 -4.17 -25.42 -39.52
CA ALA A 1 -4.05 -25.56 -38.06
C ALA A 1 -4.24 -24.19 -37.41
N GLU A 2 -4.52 -24.13 -36.11
CA GLU A 2 -4.70 -22.85 -35.40
C GLU A 2 -3.33 -22.28 -35.00
N SER A 3 -2.80 -21.36 -35.81
CA SER A 3 -1.49 -20.71 -35.60
C SER A 3 -1.54 -19.57 -34.57
N LEU A 4 -2.72 -19.15 -34.13
CA LEU A 4 -2.94 -18.04 -33.21
C LEU A 4 -3.86 -18.46 -32.07
N LYS A 5 -3.48 -18.14 -30.84
CA LYS A 5 -4.33 -18.28 -29.65
C LYS A 5 -4.41 -16.95 -28.91
N LEU A 6 -5.61 -16.61 -28.48
CA LEU A 6 -5.88 -15.45 -27.65
C LEU A 6 -6.47 -15.92 -26.32
N ARG A 7 -6.07 -15.28 -25.22
CA ARG A 7 -6.58 -15.52 -23.88
C ARG A 7 -6.95 -14.19 -23.24
N ALA A 8 -8.11 -14.13 -22.61
CA ALA A 8 -8.50 -13.02 -21.73
C ALA A 8 -9.06 -13.59 -20.43
N THR A 9 -8.66 -13.05 -19.30
CA THR A 9 -9.25 -13.36 -17.99
C THR A 9 -9.54 -12.06 -17.25
N TRP A 10 -10.71 -11.99 -16.64
CA TRP A 10 -11.07 -10.93 -15.70
C TRP A 10 -11.59 -11.59 -14.41
N GLY A 11 -11.26 -11.03 -13.27
CA GLY A 11 -11.76 -11.51 -12.00
C GLY A 11 -11.60 -10.51 -10.88
N GLN A 12 -12.46 -10.66 -9.87
CA GLN A 12 -12.44 -9.87 -8.65
C GLN A 12 -12.15 -10.78 -7.45
N ALA A 13 -11.38 -10.28 -6.49
CA ALA A 13 -11.11 -10.92 -5.22
C ALA A 13 -11.29 -9.92 -4.07
N PHE A 14 -11.44 -10.44 -2.85
CA PHE A 14 -11.46 -9.63 -1.65
C PHE A 14 -10.69 -10.31 -0.52
N LEU A 15 -10.21 -9.49 0.42
CA LEU A 15 -9.54 -9.92 1.63
C LEU A 15 -10.20 -9.19 2.81
N ALA A 16 -10.85 -9.95 3.68
CA ALA A 16 -11.41 -9.41 4.92
C ALA A 16 -10.30 -9.15 5.93
N ALA A 17 -10.47 -8.10 6.75
CA ALA A 17 -9.60 -7.85 7.89
C ALA A 17 -9.66 -9.01 8.88
N THR A 18 -8.51 -9.37 9.43
CA THR A 18 -8.41 -10.44 10.43
C THR A 18 -8.90 -9.96 11.80
N LEU A 19 -9.27 -10.90 12.69
CA LEU A 19 -9.72 -10.54 14.04
C LEU A 19 -8.68 -9.72 14.84
N PRO A 20 -7.37 -9.98 14.78
CA PRO A 20 -6.38 -9.13 15.43
C PRO A 20 -6.30 -7.72 14.83
N GLU A 21 -6.50 -7.57 13.52
CA GLU A 21 -6.52 -6.26 12.86
C GLU A 21 -7.75 -5.44 13.23
N LEU A 22 -8.90 -6.08 13.51
CA LEU A 22 -10.11 -5.39 13.94
C LEU A 22 -10.15 -5.13 15.45
N PHE A 23 -9.78 -6.14 16.25
CA PHE A 23 -10.07 -6.21 17.68
C PHE A 23 -8.85 -6.49 18.55
N GLY A 24 -7.64 -6.42 17.98
CA GLY A 24 -6.41 -6.48 18.76
C GLY A 24 -6.39 -5.40 19.85
N PRO A 25 -5.84 -5.69 21.04
CA PRO A 25 -5.85 -4.75 22.15
C PRO A 25 -5.14 -3.44 21.75
N VAL A 26 -5.83 -2.32 21.95
CA VAL A 26 -5.30 -1.00 21.66
C VAL A 26 -4.44 -0.53 22.83
N ASN A 27 -3.16 -0.30 22.55
CA ASN A 27 -2.17 0.17 23.50
C ASN A 27 -1.64 1.55 23.07
N THR A 28 -1.29 2.36 24.06
CA THR A 28 -0.71 3.69 23.86
C THR A 28 0.68 3.73 24.47
N TYR A 29 1.64 4.29 23.74
CA TYR A 29 3.05 4.33 24.11
C TYR A 29 3.64 5.73 23.87
N THR A 30 4.67 6.09 24.63
CA THR A 30 5.37 7.39 24.50
C THR A 30 6.89 7.20 24.38
N PHE A 31 7.34 6.00 24.01
CA PHE A 31 8.76 5.68 23.86
C PHE A 31 9.20 5.46 22.40
N PHE A 32 8.26 5.44 21.45
CA PHE A 32 8.61 5.33 20.03
C PHE A 32 9.30 6.61 19.59
N ARG A 33 10.51 6.45 19.05
CA ARG A 33 11.31 7.53 18.52
C ARG A 33 10.95 7.77 17.05
N PHE A 34 10.62 9.01 16.73
CA PHE A 34 10.48 9.46 15.34
C PHE A 34 11.51 10.54 15.00
N LEU A 35 11.83 10.61 13.71
CA LEU A 35 12.47 11.76 13.08
C LEU A 35 11.41 12.43 12.21
N ASP A 36 11.24 13.73 12.38
CA ASP A 36 10.20 14.50 11.72
C ASP A 36 10.82 15.70 11.00
N PRO A 37 10.87 15.69 9.65
CA PRO A 37 11.42 16.79 8.87
C PRO A 37 10.75 18.16 9.12
N LEU A 38 9.52 18.17 9.65
CA LEU A 38 8.80 19.40 9.97
C LEU A 38 8.93 19.83 11.43
N ASN A 39 9.73 19.15 12.26
CA ASN A 39 9.90 19.54 13.65
C ASN A 39 10.52 20.95 13.75
N PRO A 40 9.89 21.89 14.49
CA PRO A 40 10.37 23.26 14.63
C PRO A 40 11.79 23.35 15.19
N ILE A 41 12.52 24.41 14.82
CA ILE A 41 13.90 24.63 15.28
C ILE A 41 13.94 24.84 16.80
N GLU A 42 12.91 25.46 17.35
CA GLU A 42 12.68 25.69 18.78
C GLU A 42 12.60 24.37 19.55
N ASN A 43 12.11 23.30 18.90
CA ASN A 43 12.07 21.94 19.43
C ASN A 43 13.26 21.07 18.96
N GLY A 44 14.37 21.70 18.57
CA GLY A 44 15.61 21.03 18.16
C GLY A 44 15.70 20.67 16.67
N GLY A 45 14.71 21.02 15.86
CA GLY A 45 14.73 20.86 14.41
C GLY A 45 14.54 19.43 13.91
N PRO A 46 14.72 19.18 12.60
CA PRO A 46 14.29 17.94 11.94
C PRO A 46 15.06 16.67 12.35
N PHE A 47 16.23 16.84 12.98
CA PHE A 47 17.07 15.73 13.44
C PHE A 47 16.88 15.40 14.92
N ALA A 48 16.08 16.20 15.64
CA ALA A 48 15.76 15.93 17.04
C ALA A 48 14.92 14.65 17.17
N SER A 49 15.16 13.91 18.25
CA SER A 49 14.34 12.76 18.60
C SER A 49 13.03 13.26 19.20
N ILE A 50 11.90 12.90 18.60
CA ILE A 50 10.58 13.19 19.12
C ILE A 50 9.87 11.90 19.54
N PHE A 51 9.02 12.01 20.56
CA PHE A 51 8.33 10.89 21.21
C PHE A 51 6.83 11.16 21.35
N PRO A 52 6.09 11.21 20.22
CA PRO A 52 4.65 11.42 20.24
C PRO A 52 3.93 10.27 20.95
N THR A 53 2.70 10.56 21.39
CA THR A 53 1.76 9.53 21.81
C THR A 53 1.49 8.61 20.61
N THR A 54 1.91 7.36 20.72
CA THR A 54 1.85 6.38 19.64
C THR A 54 0.85 5.29 19.98
N VAL A 55 -0.10 5.04 19.08
CA VAL A 55 -1.15 4.03 19.28
C VAL A 55 -0.93 2.83 18.38
N LEU A 56 -1.00 1.63 18.96
CA LEU A 56 -0.94 0.34 18.25
C LEU A 56 -2.13 -0.52 18.67
N GLY A 57 -2.64 -1.35 17.77
CA GLY A 57 -3.73 -2.29 18.08
C GLY A 57 -4.66 -2.49 16.89
N GLY A 58 -5.81 -3.10 17.15
CA GLY A 58 -6.84 -3.28 16.14
C GLY A 58 -7.57 -1.97 15.82
N ASN A 59 -8.12 -1.88 14.62
CA ASN A 59 -8.98 -0.82 14.14
C ASN A 59 -10.31 -1.43 13.67
N PRO A 60 -11.42 -1.24 14.42
CA PRO A 60 -12.71 -1.85 14.08
C PRO A 60 -13.35 -1.23 12.83
N ASP A 61 -12.83 -0.09 12.35
CA ASP A 61 -13.37 0.61 11.18
C ASP A 61 -12.81 0.06 9.85
N LEU A 62 -11.89 -0.92 9.90
CA LEU A 62 -11.33 -1.55 8.71
C LEU A 62 -12.41 -2.19 7.83
N GLN A 63 -12.39 -1.80 6.56
CA GLN A 63 -13.18 -2.42 5.50
C GLN A 63 -12.37 -3.53 4.82
N PRO A 64 -13.03 -4.51 4.19
CA PRO A 64 -12.35 -5.49 3.35
C PRO A 64 -11.60 -4.82 2.21
N GLN A 65 -10.40 -5.29 1.91
CA GLN A 65 -9.64 -4.93 0.73
C GLN A 65 -10.21 -5.66 -0.49
N THR A 66 -10.27 -5.02 -1.66
CA THR A 66 -10.67 -5.68 -2.91
C THR A 66 -9.57 -5.61 -3.96
N SER A 67 -9.62 -6.51 -4.94
CA SER A 67 -8.78 -6.43 -6.12
C SER A 67 -9.49 -6.88 -7.38
N GLU A 68 -9.26 -6.18 -8.47
CA GLU A 68 -9.72 -6.54 -9.81
C GLU A 68 -8.51 -6.82 -10.70
N THR A 69 -8.49 -7.96 -11.37
CA THR A 69 -7.40 -8.35 -12.26
C THR A 69 -7.90 -8.61 -13.67
N THR A 70 -7.27 -7.97 -14.64
CA THR A 70 -7.45 -8.23 -16.06
C THR A 70 -6.15 -8.77 -16.65
N THR A 71 -6.21 -9.88 -17.38
CA THR A 71 -5.06 -10.45 -18.09
C THR A 71 -5.41 -10.69 -19.54
N LEU A 72 -4.56 -10.24 -20.45
CA LEU A 72 -4.66 -10.44 -21.89
C LEU A 72 -3.42 -11.18 -22.39
N GLY A 73 -3.62 -12.26 -23.13
CA GLY A 73 -2.55 -13.13 -23.63
C GLY A 73 -2.69 -13.42 -25.12
N PHE A 74 -1.55 -13.48 -25.79
CA PHE A 74 -1.40 -13.77 -27.21
C PHE A 74 -0.31 -14.82 -27.38
N GLU A 75 -0.60 -15.91 -28.09
CA GLU A 75 0.39 -16.91 -28.49
C GLU A 75 0.32 -17.11 -30.02
N TYR A 76 1.47 -17.10 -30.68
CA TYR A 76 1.57 -17.28 -32.13
C TYR A 76 2.61 -18.33 -32.51
N ARG A 77 2.17 -19.28 -33.35
CA ARG A 77 2.96 -20.41 -33.89
C ARG A 77 2.71 -20.52 -35.39
N PRO A 78 3.47 -19.78 -36.22
CA PRO A 78 3.33 -19.78 -37.67
C PRO A 78 3.65 -21.15 -38.28
N GLU A 79 2.76 -21.65 -39.16
CA GLU A 79 3.00 -22.93 -39.87
C GLU A 79 4.18 -22.85 -40.86
N ASN A 80 4.46 -21.66 -41.40
CA ASN A 80 5.56 -21.40 -42.33
C ASN A 80 6.93 -21.29 -41.66
N MET A 81 6.99 -21.25 -40.32
CA MET A 81 8.23 -21.22 -39.55
C MET A 81 8.07 -22.12 -38.31
N PRO A 82 8.18 -23.46 -38.44
CA PRO A 82 7.88 -24.43 -37.37
C PRO A 82 8.75 -24.31 -36.10
N GLY A 83 9.81 -23.50 -36.14
CA GLY A 83 10.66 -23.20 -34.98
C GLY A 83 10.28 -21.92 -34.24
N LEU A 84 9.49 -21.03 -34.84
CA LEU A 84 9.15 -19.74 -34.25
C LEU A 84 7.95 -19.87 -33.29
N TYR A 85 8.13 -19.43 -32.06
CA TYR A 85 7.08 -19.27 -31.06
C TYR A 85 7.15 -17.88 -30.45
N LEU A 86 6.01 -17.18 -30.42
CA LEU A 86 5.87 -15.90 -29.75
C LEU A 86 4.75 -15.99 -28.71
N SER A 87 4.99 -15.50 -27.51
CA SER A 87 3.98 -15.36 -26.46
C SER A 87 4.12 -14.00 -25.80
N LEU A 88 3.00 -13.29 -25.64
CA LEU A 88 2.92 -12.03 -24.92
C LEU A 88 1.73 -12.09 -23.96
N THR A 89 1.97 -11.84 -22.69
CA THR A 89 0.91 -11.70 -21.68
C THR A 89 1.05 -10.35 -20.98
N TRP A 90 -0.04 -9.61 -20.90
CA TRP A 90 -0.18 -8.39 -20.10
C TRP A 90 -1.19 -8.65 -18.99
N SER A 91 -0.91 -8.21 -17.77
CA SER A 91 -1.88 -8.22 -16.69
C SER A 91 -1.86 -6.92 -15.90
N GLU A 92 -3.03 -6.45 -15.51
CA GLU A 92 -3.23 -5.32 -14.61
C GLU A 92 -4.09 -5.77 -13.43
N THR A 93 -3.63 -5.46 -12.22
CA THR A 93 -4.38 -5.65 -10.98
C THR A 93 -4.57 -4.31 -10.28
N ASN A 94 -5.82 -3.91 -10.09
CA ASN A 94 -6.22 -2.74 -9.32
C ASN A 94 -6.62 -3.19 -7.92
N PHE A 95 -5.97 -2.66 -6.89
CA PHE A 95 -6.29 -2.90 -5.49
C PHE A 95 -6.99 -1.68 -4.91
N GLU A 96 -8.06 -1.89 -4.15
CA GLU A 96 -8.78 -0.85 -3.42
C GLU A 96 -8.84 -1.20 -1.93
N ASP A 97 -8.91 -0.17 -1.08
CA ASP A 97 -9.02 -0.30 0.37
C ASP A 97 -7.91 -1.17 1.00
N LEU A 98 -6.67 -1.00 0.52
CA LEU A 98 -5.50 -1.75 1.00
C LEU A 98 -5.36 -1.65 2.52
N ILE A 99 -5.47 -2.76 3.23
CA ILE A 99 -5.32 -2.77 4.69
C ILE A 99 -3.85 -2.65 5.04
N GLY A 100 -3.45 -1.56 5.69
CA GLY A 100 -2.08 -1.34 6.11
C GLY A 100 -1.92 -0.08 6.97
N SER A 101 -0.74 0.11 7.55
CA SER A 101 -0.42 1.34 8.30
C SER A 101 0.22 2.41 7.39
N LEU A 102 0.26 3.66 7.85
CA LEU A 102 1.04 4.71 7.17
C LEU A 102 2.52 4.33 7.02
N SER A 103 3.07 3.57 7.98
CA SER A 103 4.46 3.12 7.91
C SER A 103 4.69 2.08 6.81
N SER A 104 3.72 1.20 6.55
CA SER A 104 3.82 0.25 5.43
C SER A 104 3.61 0.93 4.06
N ALA A 105 2.86 2.03 4.01
CA ALA A 105 2.60 2.77 2.78
C ALA A 105 3.76 3.71 2.40
N PHE A 106 4.31 4.43 3.38
CA PHE A 106 5.24 5.55 3.16
C PHE A 106 6.62 5.34 3.80
N GLY A 107 6.88 4.16 4.34
CA GLY A 107 8.14 3.81 5.00
C GLY A 107 8.21 4.21 6.47
N TRP A 108 9.35 3.94 7.10
CA TRP A 108 9.62 4.27 8.50
C TRP A 108 10.78 5.27 8.62
N PRO A 109 10.55 6.47 9.20
CA PRO A 109 9.25 7.04 9.56
C PRO A 109 8.40 7.36 8.31
N PRO A 110 7.07 7.48 8.43
CA PRO A 110 6.18 7.78 7.30
C PRO A 110 6.24 9.26 6.93
N VAL A 111 7.40 9.72 6.41
CA VAL A 111 7.71 11.14 6.16
C VAL A 111 6.63 11.83 5.31
N TYR A 112 6.18 11.17 4.23
CA TYR A 112 5.13 11.73 3.39
C TYR A 112 3.86 12.07 4.18
N ALA A 113 3.48 11.22 5.12
CA ALA A 113 2.31 11.44 5.95
C ALA A 113 2.56 12.54 6.99
N PHE A 114 3.78 12.67 7.52
CA PHE A 114 4.15 13.77 8.42
C PHE A 114 4.09 15.14 7.73
N GLU A 115 4.52 15.20 6.47
CA GLU A 115 4.48 16.42 5.65
C GLU A 115 3.06 16.79 5.22
N ASN A 116 2.21 15.79 4.98
CA ASN A 116 0.83 15.95 4.53
C ASN A 116 -0.18 15.55 5.61
N TRP A 117 0.12 15.84 6.87
CA TRP A 117 -0.64 15.32 8.02
C TRP A 117 -2.12 15.68 8.01
N GLN A 118 -2.51 16.77 7.34
CA GLN A 118 -3.91 17.15 7.15
C GLN A 118 -4.71 16.13 6.33
N GLN A 119 -4.05 15.29 5.53
CA GLN A 119 -4.67 14.17 4.80
C GLN A 119 -4.91 12.95 5.71
N PHE A 120 -4.29 12.92 6.90
CA PHE A 120 -4.31 11.80 7.85
C PHE A 120 -4.72 12.25 9.26
N PRO A 121 -5.86 12.96 9.43
CA PRO A 121 -6.21 13.60 10.70
C PRO A 121 -6.47 12.61 11.86
N ASP A 122 -6.81 11.37 11.53
CA ASP A 122 -7.03 10.31 12.52
C ASP A 122 -5.73 9.62 12.94
N GLN A 123 -4.69 9.69 12.10
CA GLN A 123 -3.43 9.00 12.33
C GLN A 123 -2.31 9.94 12.78
N ILE A 124 -2.35 11.22 12.41
CA ILE A 124 -1.27 12.16 12.71
C ILE A 124 -1.85 13.44 13.28
N ARG A 125 -1.32 13.89 14.42
CA ARG A 125 -1.65 15.20 14.99
C ARG A 125 -0.39 15.95 15.39
N ARG A 126 -0.44 17.25 15.17
CA ARG A 126 0.54 18.23 15.60
C ARG A 126 -0.11 19.22 16.56
N ASP A 127 0.68 19.81 17.45
CA ASP A 127 0.22 20.92 18.27
C ASP A 127 0.27 22.26 17.50
N ALA A 128 -0.06 23.36 18.19
CA ALA A 128 -0.07 24.70 17.61
C ALA A 128 1.31 25.19 17.16
N ASP A 129 2.38 24.67 17.77
CA ASP A 129 3.75 25.01 17.43
C ASP A 129 4.28 24.14 16.28
N GLY A 130 3.51 23.13 15.85
CA GLY A 130 3.85 22.25 14.73
C GLY A 130 4.60 20.99 15.16
N VAL A 131 4.77 20.73 16.45
CA VAL A 131 5.44 19.52 16.97
C VAL A 131 4.49 18.33 16.83
N LEU A 132 5.01 17.20 16.35
CA LEU A 132 4.28 15.95 16.27
C LEU A 132 3.95 15.43 17.67
N THR A 133 2.65 15.31 17.99
CA THR A 133 2.16 14.91 19.32
C THR A 133 1.47 13.55 19.32
N TYR A 134 0.98 13.10 18.18
CA TYR A 134 0.25 11.84 18.04
C TYR A 134 0.58 11.13 16.73
N VAL A 135 0.81 9.83 16.81
CA VAL A 135 0.97 8.93 15.65
C VAL A 135 0.19 7.63 15.88
N SER A 136 -0.81 7.33 15.07
CA SER A 136 -1.41 5.99 15.03
C SER A 136 -0.62 5.10 14.07
N MET A 137 -0.24 3.93 14.55
CA MET A 137 0.33 2.84 13.76
C MET A 137 -0.70 1.72 13.50
N GLN A 138 -1.96 1.94 13.85
CA GLN A 138 -3.04 1.02 13.52
C GLN A 138 -3.19 0.92 12.00
N SER A 139 -3.64 -0.23 11.52
CA SER A 139 -3.98 -0.40 10.11
C SER A 139 -5.20 0.47 9.75
N VAL A 140 -5.20 0.96 8.52
CA VAL A 140 -6.28 1.73 7.89
C VAL A 140 -6.49 1.21 6.48
N ASN A 141 -7.62 1.54 5.85
CA ASN A 141 -7.79 1.35 4.41
C ASN A 141 -7.04 2.46 3.67
N LEU A 142 -5.94 2.09 3.04
CA LEU A 142 -5.12 2.95 2.21
C LEU A 142 -5.72 3.08 0.81
N SER A 143 -5.34 4.15 0.12
CA SER A 143 -5.80 4.43 -1.24
C SER A 143 -5.44 3.34 -2.25
N ALA A 144 -6.07 3.40 -3.42
CA ALA A 144 -5.88 2.43 -4.47
C ALA A 144 -4.41 2.29 -4.95
N ARG A 145 -4.05 1.07 -5.36
CA ARG A 145 -2.75 0.75 -5.98
C ARG A 145 -2.99 -0.07 -7.24
N THR A 146 -2.37 0.33 -8.33
CA THR A 146 -2.35 -0.45 -9.57
C THR A 146 -1.02 -1.18 -9.71
N SER A 147 -1.08 -2.45 -10.13
CA SER A 147 0.08 -3.29 -10.43
C SER A 147 -0.05 -3.83 -11.84
N GLU A 148 0.91 -3.52 -12.70
CA GLU A 148 0.95 -4.00 -14.08
C GLU A 148 2.16 -4.91 -14.31
N ALA A 149 1.99 -5.90 -15.18
CA ALA A 149 3.05 -6.81 -15.59
C ALA A 149 2.94 -7.15 -17.08
N VAL A 150 4.10 -7.33 -17.73
CA VAL A 150 4.22 -7.82 -19.11
C VAL A 150 5.22 -8.97 -19.13
N ASP A 151 4.82 -10.09 -19.73
CA ASP A 151 5.63 -11.28 -19.93
C ASP A 151 5.76 -11.59 -21.43
N LEU A 152 6.99 -11.82 -21.89
CA LEU A 152 7.33 -12.06 -23.31
C LEU A 152 8.21 -13.31 -23.41
N ASP A 153 7.79 -14.29 -24.23
CA ASP A 153 8.58 -15.48 -24.57
C ASP A 153 8.73 -15.57 -26.09
N VAL A 154 9.96 -15.84 -26.54
CA VAL A 154 10.36 -15.97 -27.94
C VAL A 154 11.30 -17.16 -28.08
N ARG A 155 10.96 -18.11 -28.95
CA ARG A 155 11.78 -19.30 -29.23
C ARG A 155 11.86 -19.57 -30.73
#